data_AF-A0A6J8B641-F1
#
_entry.id   AF-A0A6J8B641-F1
#
_cell.length_a   1.000
_cell.length_b   1.000
_cell.length_c   1.000
_cell.angle_alpha   90.00
_cell.angle_beta   90.00
_cell.angle_gamma   90.00
#
_symmetry.space_group_name_H-M   'P 1'
#
loop_
_entity.id
_entity.type
_entity.pdbx_description
1 polymer ?
#
loop_
_entity_poly.entity_id
_entity_poly.type
_entity_poly.pdbx_seq_one_letter_code
_entity_poly.pdbx_strand_id
1 'polypeptide(L)'
;MLPYFAAAGHNLYLKSAYVYLQQMHELSSTNPAINKALMSGFHVMRRSDRFWSGLSSDLVIEQVLMRCIKTTGGLTRDKELRNIETGATGDNSVNTDNALVVGHNIISSMEGKYIDEFEFKRKNQVTTLSSKLNIKVNNEEIYVDPQLLFPRLVTTANTMFQDVSEVFKY
;
A
#
# COMPACT_ATOMS: atom_id res chain seq x y z
N MET A 1 0.14 9.77 3.37
CA MET A 1 -0.15 9.18 2.05
C MET A 1 0.72 9.74 0.94
N LEU A 2 0.94 11.06 0.84
CA LEU A 2 1.78 11.67 -0.21
C LEU A 2 3.13 10.94 -0.43
N PRO A 3 3.93 10.61 0.62
CA PRO A 3 5.23 9.95 0.39
C PRO A 3 5.08 8.62 -0.35
N TYR A 4 4.04 7.85 -0.06
CA TYR A 4 3.80 6.57 -0.72
C TYR A 4 3.37 6.73 -2.18
N PHE A 5 2.56 7.74 -2.51
CA PHE A 5 2.24 8.04 -3.92
C PHE A 5 3.47 8.47 -4.71
N ALA A 6 4.36 9.26 -4.08
CA ALA A 6 5.61 9.67 -4.68
C ALA A 6 6.56 8.48 -4.91
N ALA A 7 6.77 7.66 -3.88
CA ALA A 7 7.65 6.51 -3.96
C ALA A 7 7.16 5.46 -4.97
N ALA A 8 5.85 5.22 -5.04
CA ALA A 8 5.24 4.27 -5.98
C ALA A 8 5.13 4.81 -7.42
N GLY A 9 5.41 6.10 -7.64
CA GLY A 9 5.31 6.71 -8.96
C GLY A 9 3.89 6.98 -9.45
N HIS A 10 2.91 7.05 -8.54
CA HIS A 10 1.54 7.47 -8.85
C HIS A 10 1.46 9.00 -9.01
N ASN A 11 2.12 9.52 -10.04
CA ASN A 11 2.37 10.95 -10.21
C ASN A 11 1.07 11.78 -10.25
N LEU A 12 0.02 11.31 -10.92
CA LEU A 12 -1.27 12.02 -10.99
C LEU A 12 -1.96 12.12 -9.62
N TYR A 13 -1.96 11.02 -8.85
CA TYR A 13 -2.49 11.02 -7.49
C TYR A 13 -1.64 11.90 -6.58
N LEU A 14 -0.31 11.87 -6.72
CA LEU A 14 0.56 12.76 -5.95
C LEU A 14 0.28 14.23 -6.26
N LYS A 15 0.25 14.63 -7.54
CA LYS A 15 -0.03 16.02 -7.95
C LYS A 15 -1.37 16.50 -7.41
N SER A 16 -2.44 15.73 -7.64
CA SER A 16 -3.78 16.07 -7.19
C SER A 16 -3.90 16.14 -5.66
N ALA A 17 -3.35 15.17 -4.94
CA ALA A 17 -3.35 15.18 -3.48
C ALA A 17 -2.52 16.33 -2.89
N TYR A 18 -1.41 16.67 -3.55
CA TYR A 18 -0.55 17.79 -3.13
C TYR A 18 -1.28 19.13 -3.27
N VAL A 19 -1.91 19.40 -4.42
CA VAL A 19 -2.77 20.59 -4.61
C VAL A 19 -3.91 20.61 -3.60
N TYR A 20 -4.61 19.48 -3.45
CA TYR A 20 -5.73 19.37 -2.52
C TYR A 20 -5.32 19.75 -1.09
N LEU A 21 -4.17 19.26 -0.61
CA LEU A 21 -3.69 19.58 0.74
C LEU A 21 -3.35 21.07 0.90
N GLN A 22 -2.78 21.70 -0.13
CA GLN A 22 -2.54 23.16 -0.12
C GLN A 22 -3.87 23.92 -0.04
N GLN A 23 -4.86 23.56 -0.86
CA GLN A 23 -6.20 24.17 -0.82
C GLN A 23 -6.91 23.93 0.52
N MET A 24 -6.73 22.76 1.12
CA MET A 24 -7.29 22.44 2.44
C MET A 24 -6.66 23.28 3.55
N HIS A 25 -5.37 23.61 3.44
CA HIS A 25 -4.70 24.50 4.40
C HIS A 25 -5.30 25.92 4.36
N GLU A 26 -5.69 26.39 3.16
CA GLU A 26 -6.31 27.70 2.94
C GLU A 26 -7.85 27.66 3.00
N LEU A 27 -8.45 26.52 3.33
CA LEU A 27 -9.90 26.35 3.32
C LEU A 27 -10.61 27.29 4.31
N SER A 28 -9.97 27.58 5.45
CA SER A 28 -10.51 28.46 6.48
C SER A 28 -10.76 29.88 6.00
N SER A 29 -9.89 30.39 5.12
CA SER A 29 -10.01 31.72 4.50
C SER A 29 -10.83 31.66 3.20
N THR A 30 -10.63 30.63 2.38
CA THR A 30 -11.24 30.52 1.05
C THR A 30 -12.72 30.15 1.13
N ASN A 31 -13.11 29.24 2.02
CA ASN A 31 -14.49 28.83 2.21
C ASN A 31 -14.82 28.48 3.68
N PRO A 32 -15.13 29.49 4.50
CA PRO A 32 -15.39 29.31 5.93
C PRO A 32 -16.59 28.39 6.22
N ALA A 33 -17.60 28.38 5.35
CA ALA A 33 -18.79 27.55 5.52
C ALA A 33 -18.48 26.06 5.37
N ILE A 34 -17.71 25.69 4.34
CA ILE A 34 -17.24 24.31 4.15
C ILE A 34 -16.28 23.91 5.27
N ASN A 35 -15.36 24.78 5.67
CA ASN A 35 -14.47 24.52 6.79
C ASN A 35 -15.25 24.23 8.08
N LYS A 36 -16.28 25.04 8.39
CA LYS A 36 -17.15 24.83 9.56
C LYS A 36 -17.86 23.48 9.49
N ALA A 37 -18.41 23.11 8.34
CA ALA A 37 -19.07 21.82 8.15
C ALA A 37 -18.10 20.63 8.35
N LEU A 38 -16.88 20.74 7.80
CA LEU A 38 -15.84 19.74 7.98
C LEU A 38 -15.46 19.59 9.46
N MET A 39 -15.21 20.70 10.16
CA MET A 39 -14.83 20.71 11.58
C MET A 39 -15.95 20.22 12.51
N SER A 40 -17.22 20.34 12.10
CA SER A 40 -18.36 19.76 12.81
C SER A 40 -18.57 18.26 12.54
N GLY A 41 -17.63 17.58 11.87
CA GLY A 41 -17.66 16.13 11.65
C GLY A 41 -18.34 15.69 10.36
N PHE A 42 -18.74 16.61 9.47
CA PHE A 42 -19.29 16.27 8.15
C PHE A 42 -18.16 15.95 7.16
N HIS A 43 -17.43 14.86 7.41
CA HIS A 43 -16.35 14.38 6.54
C HIS A 43 -16.85 13.59 5.32
N VAL A 44 -18.12 13.20 5.33
CA VAL A 44 -18.76 12.44 4.25
C VAL A 44 -19.99 13.21 3.80
N MET A 45 -19.87 13.94 2.68
CA MET A 45 -21.04 14.47 1.98
C MET A 45 -21.50 13.45 0.94
N ARG A 46 -22.68 12.87 1.16
CA ARG A 46 -23.26 11.89 0.24
C ARG A 46 -24.04 12.63 -0.86
N ARG A 47 -23.75 12.32 -2.12
CA ARG A 47 -24.58 12.77 -3.26
C ARG A 47 -25.81 11.89 -3.51
N SER A 48 -25.89 10.71 -2.87
CA SER A 48 -27.06 9.81 -2.92
C SER A 48 -27.09 8.84 -1.73
N ASP A 49 -28.26 8.33 -1.40
CA ASP A 49 -28.56 7.61 -0.15
C ASP A 49 -28.47 6.07 -0.26
N ARG A 50 -27.45 5.57 -0.98
CA ARG A 50 -27.28 4.11 -1.15
C ARG A 50 -26.69 3.45 0.10
N PHE A 51 -27.34 2.39 0.57
CA PHE A 51 -26.85 1.46 1.60
C PHE A 51 -25.76 0.51 1.04
N TRP A 52 -24.98 -0.13 1.95
CA TRP A 52 -23.88 -1.11 1.69
C TRP A 52 -22.46 -0.55 1.45
N SER A 53 -21.91 0.11 2.47
CA SER A 53 -20.44 0.29 2.62
C SER A 53 -19.83 -0.81 3.51
N GLY A 54 -20.25 -2.06 3.31
CA GLY A 54 -19.69 -3.22 4.01
C GLY A 54 -18.47 -3.77 3.26
N LEU A 55 -17.45 -4.20 3.99
CA LEU A 55 -16.32 -4.93 3.42
C LEU A 55 -16.76 -6.37 3.05
N SER A 56 -16.23 -6.93 1.97
CA SER A 56 -16.52 -8.32 1.58
C SER A 56 -15.86 -9.30 2.56
N SER A 57 -16.42 -10.51 2.67
CA SER A 57 -15.88 -11.59 3.51
C SER A 57 -14.42 -11.91 3.18
N ASP A 58 -14.07 -11.91 1.89
CA ASP A 58 -12.69 -12.16 1.43
C ASP A 58 -11.70 -11.11 1.94
N LEU A 59 -12.11 -9.82 1.96
CA LEU A 59 -11.28 -8.74 2.49
C LEU A 59 -11.07 -8.87 4.01
N VAL A 60 -12.07 -9.36 4.73
CA VAL A 60 -11.96 -9.61 6.18
C VAL A 60 -11.00 -10.78 6.43
N ILE A 61 -11.16 -11.88 5.68
CA ILE A 61 -10.31 -13.06 5.77
C ILE A 61 -8.85 -12.72 5.47
N GLU A 62 -8.59 -11.99 4.39
CA GLU A 62 -7.24 -11.55 4.03
C GLU A 62 -6.63 -10.72 5.15
N GLN A 63 -7.38 -9.76 5.71
CA GLN A 63 -6.89 -8.89 6.77
C GLN A 63 -6.57 -9.65 8.07
N VAL A 64 -7.38 -10.65 8.42
CA VAL A 64 -7.18 -11.50 9.60
C VAL A 64 -5.95 -12.40 9.41
N LEU A 65 -5.83 -13.08 8.27
CA LEU A 65 -4.65 -13.90 7.93
C LEU A 65 -3.36 -13.06 7.92
N MET A 66 -3.40 -11.87 7.32
CA MET A 66 -2.27 -10.93 7.29
C MET A 66 -1.86 -10.47 8.69
N ARG A 67 -2.82 -10.29 9.61
CA ARG A 67 -2.53 -9.96 11.02
C ARG A 67 -1.80 -11.10 11.72
N CYS A 68 -2.23 -12.35 11.53
CA CYS A 68 -1.56 -13.52 12.11
C CYS A 68 -0.11 -13.62 11.63
N ILE A 69 0.13 -13.50 10.32
CA ILE A 69 1.49 -13.56 9.76
C ILE A 69 2.41 -12.48 10.37
N LYS A 70 1.89 -11.25 10.55
CA LYS A 70 2.66 -10.13 11.12
C LYS A 70 2.93 -10.27 12.62
N THR A 71 2.04 -10.90 13.38
CA THR A 71 2.13 -10.98 14.85
C THR A 71 2.89 -12.21 15.33
N THR A 72 2.68 -13.37 14.71
CA THR A 72 3.34 -14.63 15.12
C THR A 72 4.61 -14.93 14.31
N GLY A 73 4.84 -14.21 13.20
CA GLY A 73 6.12 -14.13 12.50
C GLY A 73 6.60 -15.45 11.88
N GLY A 74 5.86 -16.00 10.92
CA GLY A 74 6.23 -17.21 10.18
C GLY A 74 6.84 -16.94 8.80
N LEU A 75 6.26 -16.01 8.04
CA LEU A 75 6.70 -15.68 6.67
C LEU A 75 7.76 -14.56 6.60
N THR A 76 7.91 -13.79 7.69
CA THR A 76 8.73 -12.56 7.75
C THR A 76 10.02 -12.72 8.55
N ARG A 77 10.45 -13.97 8.85
CA ARG A 77 11.69 -14.23 9.60
C ARG A 77 12.95 -14.19 8.74
N ASP A 78 12.80 -14.29 7.42
CA ASP A 78 13.91 -14.07 6.49
C ASP A 78 14.33 -12.60 6.52
N LYS A 79 15.64 -12.35 6.42
CA LYS A 79 16.21 -10.99 6.33
C LYS A 79 15.94 -10.32 4.98
N GLU A 80 15.48 -11.08 3.99
CA GLU A 80 15.29 -10.64 2.62
C GLU A 80 13.83 -10.20 2.40
N LEU A 81 13.64 -9.15 1.58
CA LEU A 81 12.31 -8.66 1.23
C LEU A 81 11.60 -9.70 0.38
N ARG A 82 10.41 -10.14 0.79
CA ARG A 82 9.61 -11.12 0.04
C ARG A 82 8.22 -10.58 -0.27
N ASN A 83 7.79 -10.74 -1.51
CA ASN A 83 6.41 -10.49 -1.90
C ASN A 83 5.54 -11.64 -1.38
N ILE A 84 4.48 -11.35 -0.64
CA ILE A 84 3.63 -12.38 -0.02
C ILE A 84 2.69 -13.02 -1.05
N GLU A 85 2.23 -12.25 -2.03
CA GLU A 85 1.36 -12.72 -3.11
C GLU A 85 2.12 -13.64 -4.05
N THR A 86 3.30 -13.21 -4.51
CA THR A 86 4.09 -13.94 -5.50
C THR A 86 5.20 -14.81 -4.87
N GLY A 87 5.52 -14.65 -3.59
CA GLY A 87 6.62 -15.37 -2.96
C GLY A 87 8.00 -14.92 -3.45
N ALA A 88 8.05 -13.94 -4.36
CA ALA A 88 9.28 -13.44 -4.96
C ALA A 88 10.16 -12.75 -3.92
N THR A 89 11.42 -13.17 -3.86
CA THR A 89 12.43 -12.53 -3.01
C THR A 89 13.14 -11.42 -3.78
N GLY A 90 13.30 -10.27 -3.15
CA GLY A 90 13.99 -9.11 -3.68
C GLY A 90 15.50 -9.30 -3.63
N ASP A 91 16.16 -8.88 -4.70
CA ASP A 91 17.62 -8.74 -4.71
C ASP A 91 18.04 -7.44 -4.01
N ASN A 92 19.35 -7.19 -3.95
CA ASN A 92 19.92 -5.99 -3.33
C ASN A 92 19.55 -4.68 -4.04
N SER A 93 18.90 -4.72 -5.22
CA SER A 93 18.46 -3.52 -5.94
C SER A 93 17.06 -3.05 -5.51
N VAL A 94 16.29 -3.94 -4.88
CA VAL A 94 14.94 -3.66 -4.39
C VAL A 94 15.00 -2.86 -3.08
N ASN A 95 14.23 -1.78 -2.99
CA ASN A 95 14.20 -0.89 -1.83
C ASN A 95 12.76 -0.50 -1.44
N THR A 96 11.78 -1.36 -1.73
CA THR A 96 10.35 -1.07 -1.52
C THR A 96 9.99 -0.84 -0.05
N ASP A 97 10.72 -1.46 0.87
CA ASP A 97 10.63 -1.24 2.30
C ASP A 97 10.96 0.21 2.73
N ASN A 98 11.82 0.88 1.96
CA ASN A 98 12.23 2.26 2.19
C ASN A 98 11.32 3.29 1.49
N ALA A 99 10.12 2.89 1.06
CA ALA A 99 9.17 3.75 0.34
C ALA A 99 8.87 5.07 1.08
N LEU A 100 8.83 5.06 2.42
CA LEU A 100 8.60 6.28 3.18
C LEU A 100 9.72 7.31 2.96
N VAL A 101 10.98 6.87 3.04
CA VAL A 101 12.17 7.74 2.91
C VAL A 101 12.29 8.24 1.48
N VAL A 102 12.19 7.34 0.50
CA VAL A 102 12.22 7.69 -0.93
C VAL A 102 11.11 8.70 -1.27
N GLY A 103 9.90 8.45 -0.75
CA GLY A 103 8.76 9.33 -0.93
C GLY A 103 8.97 10.74 -0.37
N HIS A 104 9.55 10.84 0.84
CA HIS A 104 9.89 12.14 1.43
C HIS A 104 10.93 12.88 0.60
N ASN A 105 11.98 12.20 0.13
CA ASN A 105 13.01 12.82 -0.71
C ASN A 105 12.41 13.42 -1.99
N ILE A 106 11.45 12.73 -2.62
CA ILE A 106 10.74 13.23 -3.80
C ILE A 106 9.91 14.46 -3.44
N ILE A 107 9.14 14.42 -2.35
CA ILE A 107 8.29 15.55 -1.92
C ILE A 107 9.15 16.77 -1.59
N SER A 108 10.24 16.61 -0.84
CA SER A 108 11.17 17.71 -0.56
C SER A 108 11.77 18.29 -1.83
N SER A 109 11.99 17.47 -2.88
CA SER A 109 12.46 17.98 -4.17
C SER A 109 11.43 18.80 -4.96
N MET A 110 10.15 18.71 -4.58
CA MET A 110 9.03 19.49 -5.15
C MET A 110 8.86 20.85 -4.46
N GLU A 111 9.49 21.08 -3.31
CA GLU A 111 9.40 22.35 -2.60
C GLU A 111 9.89 23.51 -3.48
N GLY A 112 9.13 24.61 -3.50
CA GLY A 112 9.43 25.80 -4.28
C GLY A 112 9.23 25.68 -5.80
N LYS A 113 8.70 24.56 -6.29
CA LYS A 113 8.42 24.36 -7.73
C LYS A 113 6.93 24.27 -7.99
N TYR A 114 6.51 24.77 -9.16
CA TYR A 114 5.16 24.53 -9.63
C TYR A 114 4.97 23.07 -10.06
N ILE A 115 3.75 22.59 -9.91
CA ILE A 115 3.39 21.17 -10.07
C ILE A 115 3.41 20.73 -11.54
N ASP A 116 3.12 21.65 -12.44
CA ASP A 116 3.22 21.49 -13.89
C ASP A 116 4.68 21.48 -14.37
N GLU A 117 5.55 22.27 -13.74
CA GLU A 117 6.99 22.33 -14.04
C GLU A 117 7.79 21.15 -13.48
N PHE A 118 7.29 20.50 -12.42
CA PHE A 118 8.00 19.37 -11.80
C PHE A 118 7.91 18.09 -12.63
N GLU A 119 9.08 17.58 -13.06
CA GLU A 119 9.21 16.34 -13.81
C GLU A 119 9.59 15.15 -12.90
N PHE A 120 8.77 14.10 -12.92
CA PHE A 120 9.02 12.87 -12.19
C PHE A 120 9.95 11.93 -12.96
N LYS A 121 10.95 11.37 -12.29
CA LYS A 121 11.89 10.40 -12.89
C LYS A 121 11.73 9.04 -12.24
N ARG A 122 11.57 8.00 -13.06
CA ARG A 122 11.44 6.61 -12.60
C ARG A 122 12.63 6.16 -11.74
N LYS A 123 13.83 6.63 -12.04
CA LYS A 123 15.04 6.32 -11.26
C LYS A 123 15.02 6.86 -9.82
N ASN A 124 14.15 7.85 -9.53
CA ASN A 124 14.00 8.42 -8.20
C ASN A 124 12.91 7.69 -7.38
N GLN A 125 12.11 6.84 -8.01
CA GLN A 125 11.05 6.07 -7.37
C GLN A 125 11.63 4.81 -6.72
N VAL A 126 10.80 4.15 -5.91
CA VAL A 126 11.17 2.85 -5.34
C VAL A 126 11.35 1.81 -6.45
N THR A 127 12.41 1.01 -6.33
CA THR A 127 12.55 -0.24 -7.06
C THR A 127 11.64 -1.27 -6.39
N THR A 128 10.57 -1.63 -7.10
CA THR A 128 9.61 -2.61 -6.61
C THR A 128 10.17 -4.03 -6.66
N LEU A 129 9.62 -4.90 -5.82
CA LEU A 129 9.63 -6.36 -6.07
C LEU A 129 8.82 -6.60 -7.35
N SER A 130 9.44 -6.36 -8.51
CA SER A 130 8.82 -6.60 -9.81
C SER A 130 8.26 -8.03 -9.79
N SER A 131 6.98 -8.17 -10.08
CA SER A 131 6.30 -9.46 -10.24
C SER A 131 6.84 -10.14 -11.50
N LYS A 132 8.08 -10.62 -11.44
CA LYS A 132 8.52 -11.62 -12.40
C LYS A 132 7.67 -12.85 -12.10
N LEU A 133 6.82 -13.20 -13.05
CA LEU A 133 6.05 -14.45 -13.01
C LEU A 133 6.99 -15.64 -12.83
N ASN A 134 8.26 -15.54 -13.26
CA ASN A 134 9.27 -16.54 -13.02
C ASN A 134 10.28 -16.06 -11.97
N ILE A 135 10.40 -16.80 -10.87
CA ILE A 135 11.43 -16.59 -9.84
C ILE A 135 12.46 -17.70 -9.89
N LYS A 136 13.73 -17.38 -9.63
CA LYS A 136 14.78 -18.39 -9.52
C LYS A 136 14.85 -18.91 -8.09
N VAL A 137 14.52 -20.18 -7.90
CA VAL A 137 14.74 -20.90 -6.64
C VAL A 137 15.70 -22.04 -6.96
N ASN A 138 16.84 -22.11 -6.27
CA ASN A 138 17.87 -23.14 -6.51
C ASN A 138 18.32 -23.25 -7.99
N ASN A 139 18.46 -22.10 -8.69
CA ASN A 139 18.77 -22.00 -10.12
C ASN A 139 17.69 -22.51 -11.11
N GLU A 140 16.54 -22.95 -10.64
CA GLU A 140 15.39 -23.29 -11.50
C GLU A 140 14.41 -22.11 -11.58
N GLU A 141 13.91 -21.81 -12.79
CA GLU A 141 12.87 -20.80 -12.98
C GLU A 141 11.49 -21.41 -12.70
N ILE A 142 10.85 -20.94 -11.62
CA ILE A 142 9.54 -21.40 -11.19
C ILE A 142 8.50 -20.34 -11.54
N TYR A 143 7.47 -20.75 -12.28
CA TYR A 143 6.30 -19.92 -12.53
C TYR A 143 5.45 -19.75 -11.27
N VAL A 144 5.10 -18.51 -10.98
CA VAL A 144 4.36 -18.07 -9.82
C VAL A 144 3.09 -17.41 -10.31
N ASP A 145 1.96 -18.01 -9.95
CA ASP A 145 0.64 -17.42 -10.14
C ASP A 145 0.32 -16.46 -8.98
N PRO A 146 0.16 -15.15 -9.24
CA PRO A 146 -0.23 -14.17 -8.24
C PRO A 146 -1.63 -14.40 -7.65
N GLN A 147 -2.54 -15.10 -8.35
CA GLN A 147 -3.88 -15.38 -7.85
C GLN A 147 -3.90 -16.41 -6.69
N LEU A 148 -2.75 -17.02 -6.38
CA LEU A 148 -2.62 -18.02 -5.32
C LEU A 148 -2.33 -17.43 -3.93
N LEU A 149 -2.51 -16.12 -3.71
CA LEU A 149 -2.31 -15.49 -2.40
C LEU A 149 -3.10 -16.20 -1.29
N PHE A 150 -4.40 -16.43 -1.49
CA PHE A 150 -5.23 -17.10 -0.49
C PHE A 150 -4.74 -18.53 -0.16
N PRO A 151 -4.51 -19.42 -1.15
CA PRO A 151 -3.86 -20.72 -0.91
C PRO A 151 -2.54 -20.64 -0.14
N ARG A 152 -1.70 -19.63 -0.41
CA ARG A 152 -0.40 -19.43 0.27
C ARG A 152 -0.57 -19.00 1.71
N LEU A 153 -1.50 -18.08 1.97
CA LEU A 153 -1.86 -17.67 3.32
C LEU A 153 -2.42 -18.84 4.13
N VAL A 154 -3.29 -19.66 3.54
CA VAL A 154 -3.84 -20.87 4.18
C VAL A 154 -2.75 -21.90 4.46
N THR A 155 -1.83 -22.14 3.51
CA THR A 155 -0.69 -23.05 3.72
C THR A 155 0.20 -22.56 4.87
N THR A 156 0.48 -21.26 4.91
CA THR A 156 1.26 -20.64 5.99
C THR A 156 0.53 -20.72 7.33
N ALA A 157 -0.79 -20.52 7.35
CA ALA A 157 -1.59 -20.70 8.56
C ALA A 157 -1.54 -22.15 9.06
N ASN A 158 -1.63 -23.15 8.17
CA ASN A 158 -1.50 -24.57 8.54
C ASN A 158 -0.13 -24.91 9.17
N THR A 159 0.95 -24.23 8.79
CA THR A 159 2.27 -24.46 9.40
C THR A 159 2.44 -23.74 10.74
N MET A 160 1.63 -22.70 11.00
CA MET A 160 1.70 -21.88 12.21
C MET A 160 0.68 -22.26 13.29
N PHE A 161 -0.45 -22.86 12.92
CA PHE A 161 -1.56 -23.24 13.81
C PHE A 161 -1.91 -24.72 13.65
N GLN A 162 -2.22 -25.42 14.74
CA GLN A 162 -2.68 -26.82 14.70
C GLN A 162 -4.09 -26.96 14.10
N ASP A 163 -4.97 -25.98 14.34
CA ASP A 163 -6.31 -25.88 13.76
C ASP A 163 -6.46 -24.54 13.03
N VAL A 164 -6.50 -24.58 11.70
CA VAL A 164 -6.68 -23.37 10.87
C VAL A 164 -8.01 -22.67 11.14
N SER A 165 -9.01 -23.40 11.64
CA SER A 165 -10.30 -22.80 12.02
C SER A 165 -10.12 -21.75 13.12
N GLU A 166 -9.06 -21.83 13.95
CA GLU A 166 -8.74 -20.80 14.94
C GLU A 166 -8.41 -19.44 14.32
N VAL A 167 -7.87 -19.42 13.10
CA VAL A 167 -7.60 -18.16 12.38
C VAL A 167 -8.90 -17.43 12.05
N PHE A 168 -10.01 -18.16 11.90
CA PHE A 168 -11.32 -17.62 11.53
C PHE A 168 -12.27 -17.42 12.72
N LYS A 169 -11.84 -17.67 13.96
CA LYS A 169 -12.71 -17.60 15.17
C LYS A 169 -12.92 -16.17 15.72
N TYR A 170 -12.68 -15.13 14.92
CA TYR A 170 -12.90 -13.72 15.31
C TYR A 170 -13.96 -13.03 14.44
#